data_AF-A0A3B1DVM1-F1
#
_entry.id   AF-A0A3B1DVM1-F1
#
_cell.length_a   1.000
_cell.length_b   1.000
_cell.length_c   1.000
_cell.angle_alpha   90.00
_cell.angle_beta   90.00
_cell.angle_gamma   90.00
#
_symmetry.space_group_name_H-M   'P 1'
#
loop_
_entity.id
_entity.type
_entity.pdbx_description
1 polymer ?
#
loop_
_entity_poly.entity_id
_entity_poly.type
_entity_poly.pdbx_seq_one_letter_code
_entity_poly.pdbx_strand_id
1 'polypeptide(L)'
;MSSVVAMYIPKPGEIIESLSLLAIAFFVLCSVAYRMKLSLTLVVVIMLLGSSIAVASDVWSAATTDLGKYGDLCRKLSHTKYSDGFFAITSYFYVGRGRLLAFAGMAIPLALLASISGARYHRIIDNESLLRNSRLTGDPHTRFGGRGGSSQ
;
A
#
# COMPACT_ATOMS: atom_id res chain seq x y z
N MET A 1 40.52 18.44 -19.38
CA MET A 1 40.29 17.16 -18.68
C MET A 1 38.80 16.88 -18.73
N SER A 2 38.37 16.06 -19.68
CA SER A 2 36.97 15.65 -19.79
C SER A 2 36.69 14.66 -18.66
N SER A 3 35.97 15.10 -17.64
CA SER A 3 35.44 14.24 -16.60
C SER A 3 34.60 13.16 -17.26
N VAL A 4 35.13 11.94 -17.33
CA VAL A 4 34.40 10.75 -17.73
C VAL A 4 33.35 10.54 -16.66
N VAL A 5 32.16 11.07 -16.89
CA VAL A 5 30.97 10.74 -16.11
C VAL A 5 30.82 9.23 -16.26
N ALA A 6 31.02 8.49 -15.17
CA ALA A 6 30.86 7.06 -15.14
C ALA A 6 29.43 6.73 -15.62
N MET A 7 29.34 6.21 -16.83
CA MET A 7 28.09 5.92 -17.51
C MET A 7 27.55 4.60 -16.96
N TYR A 8 26.60 4.69 -16.03
CA TYR A 8 25.96 3.50 -15.47
C TYR A 8 24.89 2.98 -16.43
N ILE A 9 25.09 1.76 -16.91
CA ILE A 9 24.20 1.07 -17.83
C ILE A 9 23.55 -0.08 -17.05
N PRO A 10 22.28 0.03 -16.63
CA PRO A 10 21.57 -1.05 -15.96
C PRO A 10 21.51 -2.29 -16.85
N LYS A 11 22.02 -3.41 -16.34
CA LYS A 11 21.91 -4.70 -17.02
C LYS A 11 20.53 -5.30 -16.75
N PRO A 12 19.90 -5.97 -17.73
CA PRO A 12 18.58 -6.57 -17.55
C PRO A 12 18.48 -7.55 -16.37
N GLY A 13 19.57 -8.26 -16.06
CA GLY A 13 19.63 -9.19 -14.92
C GLY A 13 19.45 -8.52 -13.56
N GLU A 14 19.76 -7.22 -13.46
CA GLU A 14 19.71 -6.47 -12.20
C GLU A 14 18.31 -5.91 -11.90
N ILE A 15 17.42 -5.90 -12.90
CA ILE A 15 15.98 -5.61 -12.73
C ILE A 15 15.30 -6.74 -11.96
N ILE A 16 15.73 -7.99 -12.14
CA ILE A 16 15.18 -9.17 -11.46
C ILE A 16 15.37 -9.03 -9.95
N GLU A 17 16.53 -8.56 -9.50
CA GLU A 17 16.79 -8.30 -8.09
C GLU A 17 15.82 -7.23 -7.53
N SER A 18 15.61 -6.17 -8.28
CA SER A 18 14.68 -5.08 -7.90
C SER A 18 13.24 -5.58 -7.74
N LEU A 19 12.77 -6.38 -8.70
CA LEU A 19 11.44 -7.01 -8.66
C LEU A 19 11.32 -8.03 -7.53
N SER A 20 12.36 -8.82 -7.28
CA SER A 20 12.36 -9.82 -6.22
C SER A 20 12.21 -9.16 -4.84
N LEU A 21 12.87 -8.02 -4.61
CA LEU A 21 12.78 -7.26 -3.37
C LEU A 21 11.37 -6.68 -3.17
N LEU A 22 10.77 -6.15 -4.25
CA LEU A 22 9.38 -5.69 -4.26
C LEU A 22 8.39 -6.82 -3.96
N ALA A 23 8.61 -8.01 -4.52
CA ALA A 23 7.79 -9.19 -4.24
C ALA A 23 7.91 -9.63 -2.77
N ILE A 24 9.12 -9.68 -2.22
CA ILE A 24 9.35 -10.01 -0.81
C ILE A 24 8.62 -9.00 0.09
N ALA A 25 8.76 -7.71 -0.17
CA ALA A 25 8.07 -6.66 0.57
C ALA A 25 6.54 -6.83 0.51
N PHE A 26 6.00 -7.16 -0.67
CA PHE A 26 4.59 -7.46 -0.84
C PHE A 26 4.12 -8.65 0.01
N PHE A 27 4.88 -9.75 0.04
CA PHE A 27 4.56 -10.91 0.88
C PHE A 27 4.62 -10.61 2.37
N VAL A 28 5.60 -9.82 2.82
CA VAL A 28 5.71 -9.37 4.21
C VAL A 28 4.49 -8.54 4.61
N LEU A 29 4.09 -7.58 3.77
CA LEU A 29 2.93 -6.72 4.03
C LEU A 29 1.61 -7.52 4.02
N CYS A 30 1.46 -8.50 3.13
CA CYS A 30 0.32 -9.43 3.15
C CYS A 30 0.27 -10.25 4.45
N SER A 31 1.44 -10.72 4.93
CA SER A 31 1.54 -11.47 6.19
C SER A 31 1.15 -10.63 7.40
N VAL A 32 1.56 -9.35 7.42
CA VAL A 32 1.13 -8.38 8.44
C VAL A 32 -0.38 -8.19 8.37
N ALA A 33 -0.93 -7.97 7.17
CA ALA A 33 -2.37 -7.76 7.00
C ALA A 33 -3.22 -8.96 7.45
N TYR A 34 -2.74 -10.18 7.18
CA TYR A 34 -3.35 -11.42 7.66
C TYR A 34 -3.38 -11.47 9.20
N ARG A 35 -2.28 -11.09 9.87
CA ARG A 35 -2.23 -10.99 11.35
C ARG A 35 -3.22 -9.97 11.89
N MET A 36 -3.51 -8.91 11.15
CA MET A 36 -4.49 -7.89 11.50
C MET A 36 -5.94 -8.29 11.19
N LYS A 37 -6.18 -9.54 10.73
CA LYS A 37 -7.50 -10.06 10.33
C LYS A 37 -8.17 -9.21 9.25
N LEU A 38 -7.38 -8.55 8.41
CA LEU A 38 -7.86 -7.79 7.26
C LEU A 38 -8.18 -8.75 6.10
N SER A 39 -9.15 -8.40 5.26
CA SER A 39 -9.45 -9.18 4.06
C SER A 39 -8.27 -9.14 3.10
N LEU A 40 -7.65 -10.31 2.88
CA LEU A 40 -6.43 -10.44 2.08
C LEU A 40 -6.64 -9.95 0.64
N THR A 41 -7.78 -10.26 0.03
CA THR A 41 -8.12 -9.80 -1.33
C THR A 41 -8.15 -8.28 -1.42
N LEU A 42 -8.76 -7.62 -0.43
CA LEU A 42 -8.88 -6.17 -0.41
C LEU A 42 -7.51 -5.51 -0.19
N VAL A 43 -6.67 -6.09 0.65
CA VAL A 43 -5.30 -5.64 0.89
C VAL A 43 -4.46 -5.72 -0.37
N VAL A 44 -4.51 -6.85 -1.08
CA VAL A 44 -3.78 -7.03 -2.34
C VAL A 44 -4.17 -5.97 -3.36
N VAL A 45 -5.47 -5.77 -3.57
CA VAL A 45 -5.98 -4.77 -4.52
C VAL A 45 -5.51 -3.36 -4.15
N ILE A 46 -5.62 -2.99 -2.88
CA ILE A 46 -5.24 -1.66 -2.40
C ILE A 46 -3.73 -1.44 -2.49
N MET A 47 -2.91 -2.45 -2.15
CA MET A 47 -1.45 -2.36 -2.27
C MET A 47 -1.01 -2.18 -3.72
N LEU A 48 -1.61 -2.94 -4.65
CA LEU A 48 -1.32 -2.81 -6.08
C LEU A 48 -1.71 -1.44 -6.62
N LEU A 49 -2.90 -0.95 -6.26
CA LEU A 49 -3.36 0.39 -6.65
C LEU A 49 -2.48 1.49 -6.06
N GLY A 50 -2.18 1.41 -4.75
CA GLY A 50 -1.35 2.40 -4.07
C GLY A 50 0.08 2.44 -4.62
N SER A 51 0.68 1.27 -4.88
CA SER A 51 1.98 1.19 -5.56
C SER A 51 1.93 1.82 -6.95
N SER A 52 0.89 1.51 -7.73
CA SER A 52 0.76 1.99 -9.11
C SER A 52 0.61 3.50 -9.16
N ILE A 53 -0.25 4.07 -8.30
CA ILE A 53 -0.46 5.51 -8.20
C ILE A 53 0.83 6.22 -7.76
N ALA A 54 1.56 5.65 -6.78
CA ALA A 54 2.78 6.25 -6.26
C ALA A 54 3.91 6.36 -7.29
N VAL A 55 3.97 5.45 -8.27
CA VAL A 55 5.00 5.47 -9.32
C VAL A 55 4.52 6.05 -10.65
N ALA A 56 3.21 6.26 -10.83
CA ALA A 56 2.63 6.62 -12.13
C ALA A 56 3.22 7.91 -12.71
N SER A 57 3.37 8.97 -11.90
CA SER A 57 3.91 10.26 -12.36
C SER A 57 5.35 10.13 -12.87
N ASP A 58 6.18 9.42 -12.10
CA ASP A 58 7.62 9.30 -12.36
C ASP A 58 7.86 8.34 -13.53
N VAL A 59 7.08 7.26 -13.63
CA VAL A 59 7.12 6.33 -14.76
C VAL A 59 6.65 7.01 -16.05
N TRP A 60 5.60 7.83 -15.99
CA TRP A 60 5.12 8.60 -17.14
C TRP A 60 6.18 9.60 -17.63
N SER A 61 6.80 10.32 -16.69
CA SER A 61 7.90 11.24 -17.00
C SER A 61 9.09 10.50 -17.61
N ALA A 62 9.47 9.34 -17.05
CA ALA A 62 10.56 8.53 -17.57
C ALA A 62 10.25 7.94 -18.96
N ALA A 63 9.01 7.49 -19.19
CA ALA A 63 8.59 6.91 -20.47
C ALA A 63 8.62 7.91 -21.63
N THR A 64 8.40 9.19 -21.33
CA THR A 64 8.38 10.29 -22.31
C THR A 64 9.73 11.00 -22.44
N THR A 65 10.73 10.60 -21.66
CA THR A 65 12.07 11.19 -21.71
C THR A 65 12.81 10.68 -22.96
N ASP A 66 13.14 11.60 -23.86
CA ASP A 66 14.10 11.34 -24.93
C ASP A 66 15.53 11.49 -24.38
N LEU A 67 16.28 10.39 -24.42
CA LEU A 67 17.67 10.34 -23.96
C LEU A 67 18.65 10.78 -25.06
N GLY A 68 18.19 10.99 -26.30
CA GLY A 68 19.00 11.44 -27.43
C GLY A 68 20.30 10.63 -27.60
N LYS A 69 21.43 11.33 -27.74
CA LYS A 69 22.76 10.70 -27.92
C LYS A 69 23.16 9.77 -26.77
N TYR A 70 22.59 9.94 -25.57
CA TYR A 70 22.84 9.07 -24.43
C TYR A 70 22.18 7.70 -24.61
N GLY A 71 20.93 7.66 -25.10
CA GLY A 71 20.22 6.42 -25.42
C GLY A 71 20.96 5.59 -26.48
N ASP A 72 21.46 6.26 -27.52
CA ASP A 72 22.23 5.61 -28.59
C ASP A 72 23.57 5.03 -28.12
N LEU A 73 24.27 5.72 -27.22
CA LEU A 73 25.53 5.24 -26.64
C LEU A 73 25.31 4.03 -25.74
N CYS A 74 24.27 4.07 -24.89
CA CYS A 74 23.88 2.97 -24.04
C CYS A 74 23.47 1.73 -24.85
N ARG A 75 22.71 1.89 -25.95
CA ARG A 75 22.34 0.78 -26.85
C ARG A 75 23.56 0.14 -27.51
N LYS A 76 24.53 0.94 -27.95
CA LYS A 76 25.79 0.44 -28.53
C LYS A 76 26.64 -0.33 -27.52
N LEU A 77 26.74 0.15 -26.29
CA LEU A 77 27.58 -0.46 -25.25
C LEU A 77 26.93 -1.67 -24.56
N SER A 78 25.60 -1.74 -24.51
CA SER A 78 24.88 -2.82 -23.83
C SER A 78 24.45 -3.97 -24.74
N HIS A 79 24.61 -3.82 -26.07
CA HIS A 79 24.06 -4.74 -27.08
C HIS A 79 22.55 -5.01 -26.90
N THR A 80 21.82 -4.10 -26.27
CA THR A 80 20.38 -4.26 -26.03
C THR A 80 19.56 -3.56 -27.12
N LYS A 81 18.44 -4.18 -27.51
CA LYS A 81 17.47 -3.63 -28.49
C LYS A 81 16.33 -2.83 -27.82
N TYR A 82 16.48 -2.40 -26.57
CA TYR A 82 15.40 -1.78 -25.82
C TYR A 82 15.22 -0.29 -26.20
N SER A 83 13.99 0.21 -26.04
CA SER A 83 13.65 1.63 -26.27
C SER A 83 14.17 2.52 -25.14
N ASP A 84 14.35 3.80 -25.41
CA ASP A 84 14.85 4.78 -24.42
C ASP A 84 13.93 4.91 -23.21
N GLY A 85 12.61 4.88 -23.43
CA GLY A 85 11.64 4.85 -22.34
C GLY A 85 11.77 3.60 -21.46
N PHE A 86 12.03 2.43 -22.04
CA PHE A 86 12.28 1.21 -21.27
C PHE A 86 13.56 1.34 -20.43
N PHE A 87 14.63 1.92 -21.00
CA PHE A 87 15.87 2.19 -20.28
C PHE A 87 15.67 3.19 -19.13
N ALA A 88 14.90 4.27 -19.35
CA ALA A 88 14.59 5.27 -18.34
C ALA A 88 13.76 4.68 -17.19
N ILE A 89 12.77 3.84 -17.51
CA ILE A 89 11.95 3.16 -16.48
C ILE A 89 12.80 2.16 -15.68
N THR A 90 13.61 1.36 -16.36
CA THR A 90 14.43 0.34 -15.68
C THR A 90 15.51 0.96 -14.81
N SER A 91 16.15 2.03 -15.25
CA SER A 91 17.06 2.82 -14.42
C SER A 91 16.34 3.47 -13.23
N TYR A 92 15.12 3.99 -13.39
CA TYR A 92 14.33 4.55 -12.30
C TYR A 92 14.04 3.53 -11.18
N PHE A 93 13.64 2.31 -11.55
CA PHE A 93 13.47 1.23 -10.57
C PHE A 93 14.79 0.70 -10.03
N TYR A 94 15.85 0.69 -10.84
CA TYR A 94 17.13 0.17 -10.41
C TYR A 94 17.88 1.11 -9.44
N VAL A 95 17.90 2.42 -9.71
CA VAL A 95 18.61 3.43 -8.88
C VAL A 95 17.94 3.65 -7.51
N GLY A 96 16.85 2.94 -7.23
CA GLY A 96 16.29 2.77 -5.87
C GLY A 96 15.09 3.68 -5.57
N ARG A 97 15.02 4.87 -6.17
CA ARG A 97 13.89 5.80 -5.97
C ARG A 97 12.54 5.17 -6.34
N GLY A 98 12.47 4.46 -7.48
CA GLY A 98 11.26 3.75 -7.88
C GLY A 98 10.84 2.63 -6.94
N ARG A 99 11.80 1.92 -6.32
CA ARG A 99 11.52 0.85 -5.35
C ARG A 99 10.93 1.43 -4.07
N LEU A 100 11.51 2.52 -3.57
CA LEU A 100 11.05 3.18 -2.35
C LEU A 100 9.64 3.76 -2.52
N LEU A 101 9.36 4.40 -3.65
CA LEU A 101 8.04 4.94 -3.96
C LEU A 101 6.99 3.82 -4.09
N ALA A 102 7.31 2.73 -4.80
CA ALA A 102 6.44 1.57 -4.88
C ALA A 102 6.17 0.96 -3.49
N PHE A 103 7.20 0.84 -2.65
CA PHE A 103 7.05 0.35 -1.28
C PHE A 103 6.15 1.26 -0.43
N ALA A 104 6.38 2.58 -0.47
CA ALA A 104 5.55 3.55 0.24
C ALA A 104 4.09 3.48 -0.24
N GLY A 105 3.88 3.35 -1.55
CA GLY A 105 2.56 3.16 -2.15
C GLY A 105 1.85 1.88 -1.69
N MET A 106 2.58 0.81 -1.38
CA MET A 106 2.01 -0.40 -0.78
C MET A 106 1.71 -0.24 0.72
N ALA A 107 2.61 0.42 1.47
CA ALA A 107 2.55 0.46 2.94
C ALA A 107 1.54 1.48 3.49
N ILE A 108 1.43 2.66 2.88
CA ILE A 108 0.57 3.76 3.37
C ILE A 108 -0.92 3.34 3.41
N PRO A 109 -1.48 2.74 2.35
CA PRO A 109 -2.88 2.33 2.37
C PRO A 109 -3.15 1.20 3.38
N LEU A 110 -2.19 0.29 3.57
CA LEU A 110 -2.31 -0.76 4.57
C LEU A 110 -2.35 -0.18 5.99
N ALA A 111 -1.50 0.80 6.30
CA ALA A 111 -1.49 1.49 7.59
C ALA A 111 -2.79 2.26 7.86
N LEU A 112 -3.37 2.88 6.82
CA LEU A 112 -4.69 3.51 6.89
C LEU A 112 -5.80 2.48 7.19
N LEU A 113 -5.80 1.35 6.48
CA LEU A 113 -6.80 0.29 6.66
C LEU A 113 -6.75 -0.34 8.06
N ALA A 114 -5.53 -0.52 8.57
CA ALA A 114 -5.24 -0.94 9.93
C ALA A 114 -5.80 0.03 10.97
N SER A 115 -5.57 1.33 10.80
CA SER A 115 -6.04 2.37 11.71
C SER A 115 -7.57 2.43 11.79
N ILE A 116 -8.24 2.34 10.63
CA ILE A 116 -9.71 2.33 10.55
C ILE A 116 -10.29 1.08 11.24
N SER A 117 -9.67 -0.08 11.03
CA SER A 117 -10.12 -1.34 11.65
C SER A 117 -9.97 -1.30 13.17
N GLY A 118 -8.83 -0.81 13.67
CA GLY A 118 -8.62 -0.61 15.11
C GLY A 118 -9.64 0.34 15.76
N ALA A 119 -9.95 1.45 15.10
CA ALA A 119 -10.97 2.39 15.57
C ALA A 119 -12.39 1.77 15.63
N ARG A 120 -12.73 0.88 14.69
CA ARG A 120 -14.01 0.16 14.72
C ARG A 120 -14.10 -0.84 15.87
N TYR A 121 -13.02 -1.57 16.16
CA TYR A 121 -13.00 -2.51 17.28
C TYR A 121 -13.18 -1.81 18.63
N HIS A 122 -12.53 -0.66 18.84
CA HIS A 122 -12.72 0.12 20.07
C HIS A 122 -14.16 0.60 20.27
N ARG A 123 -14.79 1.16 19.22
CA ARG A 123 -16.20 1.61 19.31
C ARG A 123 -17.19 0.50 19.66
N ILE A 124 -16.96 -0.72 19.20
CA ILE A 124 -17.84 -1.86 19.48
C ILE A 124 -17.75 -2.25 20.96
N ILE A 125 -16.53 -2.29 21.51
CA ILE A 125 -16.29 -2.60 22.93
C ILE A 125 -16.91 -1.53 23.82
N ASP A 126 -16.76 -0.25 23.46
CA ASP A 126 -17.34 0.87 24.23
C ASP A 126 -18.87 0.79 24.24
N ASN A 127 -19.50 0.52 23.08
CA ASN A 127 -20.95 0.36 23.00
C ASN A 127 -21.48 -0.86 23.77
N GLU A 128 -20.77 -1.99 23.76
CA GLU A 128 -21.16 -3.14 24.60
C GLU A 128 -21.03 -2.83 26.09
N SER A 129 -19.99 -2.10 26.50
CA SER A 129 -19.82 -1.69 27.90
C SER A 129 -20.95 -0.76 28.38
N LEU A 130 -21.40 0.16 27.53
CA LEU A 130 -22.53 1.07 27.80
C LEU A 130 -23.86 0.32 27.86
N LEU A 131 -24.09 -0.64 26.95
CA LEU A 131 -25.30 -1.48 26.96
C LEU A 131 -25.33 -2.43 28.16
N ARG A 132 -24.18 -2.92 28.62
CA ARG A 132 -24.08 -3.77 29.80
C ARG A 132 -24.31 -2.97 31.09
N ASN A 133 -23.75 -1.77 31.19
CA ASN A 133 -23.99 -0.88 32.34
C ASN A 133 -25.44 -0.42 32.43
N SER A 134 -26.08 -0.06 31.32
CA SER A 134 -27.51 0.32 31.31
C SER A 134 -28.46 -0.82 31.66
N ARG A 135 -28.10 -2.09 31.42
CA ARG A 135 -28.86 -3.25 31.94
C ARG A 135 -28.66 -3.47 33.45
N LEU A 136 -27.50 -3.10 33.99
CA LEU A 136 -27.18 -3.24 35.41
C LEU A 136 -27.74 -2.09 36.26
N THR A 137 -27.89 -0.89 35.69
CA THR A 137 -28.61 0.25 36.28
C THR A 137 -30.09 0.29 35.88
N GLY A 138 -30.62 -0.81 35.32
CA GLY A 138 -32.05 -1.00 35.13
C GLY A 138 -32.78 -0.97 36.47
N ASP A 139 -33.22 0.22 36.83
CA ASP A 139 -33.93 0.56 38.05
C ASP A 139 -35.18 -0.35 38.21
N PRO A 140 -35.30 -1.15 39.29
CA PRO A 140 -36.44 -2.05 39.49
C PRO A 140 -37.76 -1.33 39.85
N HIS A 141 -37.79 0.01 39.88
CA HIS A 141 -38.91 0.77 40.45
C HIS A 141 -40.10 1.09 39.53
N THR A 142 -40.15 0.63 38.27
CA THR A 142 -41.33 0.86 37.39
C THR A 142 -42.29 -0.32 37.29
N ARG A 143 -42.17 -1.33 38.16
CA ARG A 143 -43.01 -2.54 38.13
C ARG A 143 -44.03 -2.66 39.26
N PHE A 144 -44.62 -1.58 39.75
CA PHE A 144 -45.85 -1.67 40.56
C PHE A 144 -46.73 -0.42 40.41
N GLY A 145 -47.90 -0.61 39.77
CA GLY A 145 -49.00 0.36 39.74
C GLY A 145 -49.74 0.26 38.40
N GLY A 146 -50.96 -0.25 38.29
CA GLY A 146 -51.87 -0.85 39.24
C GLY A 146 -52.94 -1.59 38.42
N ARG A 147 -53.27 -2.81 38.84
CA ARG A 147 -54.40 -3.58 38.32
C ARG A 147 -55.49 -3.53 39.40
N GLY A 148 -56.49 -2.69 39.20
CA GLY A 148 -57.79 -2.73 39.87
C GLY A 148 -58.79 -2.11 38.89
N GLY A 149 -59.89 -2.73 38.47
CA GLY A 149 -60.65 -3.81 39.07
C GLY A 149 -61.90 -3.25 39.75
N SER A 150 -62.92 -2.91 38.96
CA SER A 150 -64.35 -2.80 39.34
C SER A 150 -65.13 -2.53 38.03
N SER A 151 -66.02 -3.37 37.51
CA SER A 151 -67.21 -4.00 38.12
C SER A 151 -68.19 -2.97 38.67
N GLN A 152 -68.94 -2.32 37.77
CA GLN A 152 -70.41 -2.21 37.77
C GLN A 152 -70.88 -1.44 36.54
#